data_AF-A0A8S9HFA6-F1
#
_entry.id   AF-A0A8S9HFA6-F1
#
_cell.length_a   1.000
_cell.length_b   1.000
_cell.length_c   1.000
_cell.angle_alpha   90.00
_cell.angle_beta   90.00
_cell.angle_gamma   90.00
#
_symmetry.space_group_name_H-M   'P 1'
#
loop_
_entity.id
_entity.type
_entity.pdbx_description
1 polymer ?
#
loop_
_entity_poly.entity_id
_entity_poly.type
_entity_poly.pdbx_seq_one_letter_code
_entity_poly.pdbx_strand_id
1 'polypeptide(L)' 'MSLEKIFKRFDKNNDGTLSLGEFSDAVLKYFPGFSQEDIERRFKEIDINGNGQINANEFVS' A
#
# COMPACT_ATOMS: atom_id res chain seq x y z
N MET A 1 16.95 -6.45 -0.94
CA MET A 1 15.55 -6.86 -0.70
C MET A 1 14.72 -6.22 -1.80
N SER A 2 14.01 -7.01 -2.59
CA SER A 2 13.17 -6.47 -3.68
C SER A 2 11.88 -5.89 -3.11
N LEU A 3 11.41 -4.78 -3.67
CA LEU A 3 10.13 -4.15 -3.33
C LEU A 3 8.96 -5.14 -3.43
N GLU A 4 9.03 -6.15 -4.30
CA GLU A 4 8.08 -7.27 -4.37
C GLU A 4 7.95 -8.08 -3.06
N LYS A 5 9.05 -8.27 -2.30
CA LYS A 5 8.98 -8.97 -1.00
C LYS A 5 8.33 -8.12 0.07
N ILE A 6 8.49 -6.80 -0.03
CA ILE A 6 7.86 -5.84 0.85
C ILE A 6 6.37 -5.79 0.53
N PHE A 7 6.03 -5.70 -0.75
CA PHE A 7 4.68 -5.76 -1.28
C PHE A 7 3.95 -7.03 -0.82
N LYS A 8 4.53 -8.22 -1.02
CA LYS A 8 3.97 -9.49 -0.53
C LYS A 8 3.81 -9.59 0.98
N ARG A 9 4.53 -8.77 1.75
CA ARG A 9 4.38 -8.72 3.21
C ARG A 9 3.19 -7.87 3.64
N PHE A 10 2.78 -6.93 2.79
CA PHE A 10 1.68 -6.02 3.02
C PHE A 10 0.38 -6.52 2.37
N ASP A 11 0.49 -7.17 1.22
CA ASP A 11 -0.55 -7.92 0.53
C ASP A 11 -0.98 -9.14 1.37
N LYS A 12 -2.05 -8.97 2.15
CA LYS A 12 -2.57 -9.98 3.08
C LYS A 12 -3.40 -11.01 2.32
N ASN A 13 -4.16 -10.56 1.33
CA ASN A 13 -5.02 -11.43 0.52
C ASN A 13 -4.25 -12.18 -0.60
N ASN A 14 -2.98 -11.80 -0.86
CA ASN A 14 -2.15 -12.34 -1.94
C ASN A 14 -2.80 -12.20 -3.32
N ASP A 15 -3.56 -11.12 -3.53
CA ASP A 15 -4.20 -10.83 -4.81
C ASP A 15 -3.22 -10.17 -5.81
N GLY A 16 -2.01 -9.79 -5.34
CA GLY A 16 -1.01 -9.11 -6.17
C GLY A 16 -1.23 -7.60 -6.28
N THR A 17 -2.20 -7.08 -5.53
CA THR A 17 -2.50 -5.66 -5.38
C THR A 17 -2.56 -5.30 -3.89
N LEU A 18 -2.33 -4.02 -3.59
CA LEU A 18 -2.38 -3.48 -2.23
C LEU A 18 -3.59 -2.55 -2.17
N SER A 19 -4.66 -3.04 -1.55
CA SER A 19 -5.86 -2.21 -1.35
C SER A 19 -5.62 -1.14 -0.29
N LEU A 20 -6.37 -0.03 -0.34
CA LEU A 20 -6.31 1.03 0.68
C LEU A 20 -6.45 0.47 2.10
N GLY A 21 -7.33 -0.51 2.30
CA GLY A 21 -7.51 -1.17 3.60
C GLY A 21 -6.28 -1.94 4.08
N GLU A 22 -5.62 -2.68 3.18
CA GLU A 22 -4.40 -3.44 3.49
C GLU A 22 -3.21 -2.51 3.74
N PHE A 23 -3.10 -1.45 2.92
CA PHE A 23 -2.09 -0.41 3.11
C PHE A 23 -2.31 0.35 4.42
N SER A 24 -3.55 0.69 4.77
CA SER A 24 -3.88 1.38 6.01
C SER A 24 -3.60 0.50 7.24
N ASP A 25 -4.03 -0.75 7.22
CA ASP A 25 -3.77 -1.72 8.30
C ASP A 25 -2.26 -1.95 8.50
N ALA A 26 -1.52 -2.06 7.39
CA ALA A 26 -0.07 -2.15 7.41
C ALA A 26 0.58 -0.89 7.99
N VAL A 27 0.25 0.29 7.46
CA VAL A 27 0.87 1.54 7.89
C VAL A 27 0.57 1.83 9.36
N LEU A 28 -0.66 1.62 9.83
CA LEU A 28 -1.02 1.76 11.25
C LEU A 28 -0.25 0.76 12.13
N LYS A 29 -0.01 -0.46 11.63
CA LYS A 29 0.71 -1.50 12.37
C LYS A 29 2.21 -1.23 12.51
N TYR A 30 2.85 -0.66 11.49
CA TYR A 30 4.29 -0.36 11.53
C TYR A 30 4.60 1.08 11.97
N PHE A 31 3.67 2.01 11.75
CA PHE A 31 3.80 3.43 12.04
C PHE A 31 2.54 3.96 12.75
N PRO A 32 2.39 3.70 14.06
CA PRO A 32 1.19 4.05 14.84
C PRO A 32 0.96 5.56 15.05
N GLY A 33 1.66 6.43 14.31
CA GLY A 33 1.52 7.89 14.36
C GLY A 33 0.97 8.52 13.07
N PHE A 34 0.66 7.72 12.04
CA PHE A 34 0.05 8.22 10.81
C PHE A 34 -1.46 8.28 10.95
N SER A 35 -2.05 9.41 10.57
CA SER A 35 -3.51 9.56 10.50
C SER A 35 -4.04 8.90 9.23
N GLN A 36 -5.31 8.52 9.24
CA GLN A 36 -5.97 7.91 8.08
C GLN A 36 -5.89 8.82 6.84
N GLU A 37 -5.94 10.14 7.03
CA GLU A 37 -5.74 11.14 5.97
C GLU A 37 -4.33 11.12 5.36
N ASP A 38 -3.28 10.97 6.18
CA ASP A 38 -1.90 10.85 5.69
C ASP A 38 -1.72 9.56 4.88
N ILE A 39 -2.34 8.48 5.34
CA ILE A 39 -2.33 7.19 4.66
C ILE A 39 -3.04 7.29 3.32
N GLU A 40 -4.25 7.87 3.26
CA GLU A 40 -4.98 8.09 2.02
C GLU A 40 -4.23 8.98 1.04
N ARG A 41 -3.59 10.04 1.54
CA ARG A 41 -2.79 10.93 0.72
C ARG A 41 -1.60 10.18 0.11
N ARG A 42 -0.85 9.44 0.92
CA ARG A 42 0.27 8.62 0.45
C ARG A 42 -0.17 7.52 -0.50
N PHE A 43 -1.32 6.92 -0.22
CA PHE A 43 -1.92 5.91 -1.08
C PHE A 43 -2.22 6.50 -2.46
N LYS A 44 -2.88 7.66 -2.52
CA LYS A 44 -3.17 8.37 -3.78
C LYS A 44 -1.92 8.86 -4.52
N GLU A 45 -0.83 9.15 -3.81
CA GLU A 45 0.43 9.49 -4.46
C GLU A 45 1.08 8.29 -5.16
N ILE A 46 0.82 7.06 -4.68
CA ILE A 46 1.36 5.82 -5.25
C ILE A 46 0.38 5.18 -6.25
N ASP A 47 -0.92 5.35 -6.04
CA ASP A 47 -2.00 4.93 -6.95
C ASP A 47 -2.06 5.86 -8.18
N ILE A 48 -1.14 5.63 -9.12
CA ILE A 48 -1.01 6.43 -10.34
C ILE A 48 -2.22 6.23 -11.25
N ASN A 49 -2.77 5.01 -11.30
CA ASN A 49 -3.91 4.69 -12.14
C ASN A 49 -5.27 5.10 -11.53
N GLY A 50 -5.31 5.37 -10.22
CA GLY A 50 -6.52 5.83 -9.50
C GLY A 50 -7.60 4.76 -9.32
N ASN A 51 -7.25 3.47 -9.36
CA ASN A 51 -8.18 2.35 -9.22
C ASN A 51 -8.47 1.99 -7.75
N GLY A 52 -7.85 2.68 -6.79
CA GLY A 52 -7.99 2.38 -5.37
C GLY A 52 -7.17 1.17 -4.90
N GLN A 53 -6.22 0.70 -5.72
CA GLN A 53 -5.37 -0.47 -5.48
C GLN A 53 -3.97 -0.27 -6.07
N ILE A 54 -2.96 -0.24 -5.21
CA ILE A 54 -1.57 -0.13 -5.68
C ILE A 54 -1.15 -1.48 -6.23
N ASN A 55 -0.78 -1.56 -7.51
CA ASN A 55 -0.24 -2.79 -8.07
C ASN A 55 1.26 -2.92 -7.77
N ALA A 56 1.81 -4.14 -7.87
CA ALA A 56 3.25 -4.35 -7.72
C ALA A 56 4.07 -3.42 -8.64
N ASN A 57 3.59 -3.18 -9.87
CA ASN A 57 4.22 -2.28 -10.83
C ASN A 57 4.22 -0.82 -10.36
N GLU A 58 3.11 -0.32 -9.83
CA GLU A 58 3.00 1.05 -9.29
C GLU A 58 3.84 1.27 -8.03
N PHE A 59 4.09 0.19 -7.28
CA PHE A 59 4.94 0.24 -6.10
C PHE A 59 6.45 0.24 -6.43
N VAL A 60 6.85 -0.25 -7.61
CA VAL A 60 8.26 -0.22 -8.07
C VAL A 60 8.58 0.86 -9.09
N SER A 61 7.56 1.43 -9.75
CA SER A 61 7.72 2.36 -10.87
C SER A 61 8.04 3.80 -10.45
#